data_AF-A0A6P0Y2Z0-F1
#
_entry.id   AF-A0A6P0Y2Z0-F1
#
_cell.length_a   1.000
_cell.length_b   1.000
_cell.length_c   1.000
_cell.angle_alpha   90.00
_cell.angle_beta   90.00
_cell.angle_gamma   90.00
#
_symmetry.space_group_name_H-M   'P 1'
#
loop_
_entity.id
_entity.type
_entity.pdbx_description
1 polymer ?
#
loop_
_entity_poly.entity_id
_entity_poly.type
_entity_poly.pdbx_seq_one_letter_code
_entity_poly.pdbx_strand_id
1 'polypeptide(L)'
;LQEAASGRLPRKLQVFRPQCQSILTAAAGKLGLKVEATRRTEALKRELNQRASRYQGDYHPTKLEQPPPQALPDYLWGEKWRFATFPAGDLVATFGDRPIPIQDLPASLFPINLGIASTIEVPGVVIYGGRHSLQLARWLQETKPVAINFIPTEVGFSGGLVLEAGLIERWILVTFEDQEVATAGQTFEKRKQASQGLHFLVVQPDDSGMTTTGFWLLK
;
A
#
# COMPACT_ATOMS: atom_id res chain seq x y z
N LEU A 1 20.90 8.50 -2.90
CA LEU A 1 22.27 7.94 -3.04
C LEU A 1 23.19 8.89 -3.82
N GLN A 2 22.75 9.43 -4.97
CA GLN A 2 23.55 10.36 -5.78
C GLN A 2 23.95 11.66 -5.05
N GLU A 3 23.06 12.28 -4.25
CA GLU A 3 23.40 13.52 -3.51
C GLU A 3 24.52 13.30 -2.47
N ALA A 4 24.42 12.25 -1.65
CA ALA A 4 25.44 11.92 -0.65
C ALA A 4 26.80 11.56 -1.30
N ALA A 5 26.78 10.90 -2.46
CA ALA A 5 27.99 10.60 -3.24
C ALA A 5 28.65 11.86 -3.85
N SER A 6 27.93 12.99 -3.92
CA SER A 6 28.45 14.28 -4.42
C SER A 6 29.00 15.20 -3.33
N GLY A 7 29.19 14.69 -2.09
CA GLY A 7 29.67 15.48 -0.96
C GLY A 7 28.64 16.47 -0.39
N ARG A 8 27.39 16.42 -0.86
CA ARG A 8 26.28 17.23 -0.34
C ARG A 8 25.41 16.40 0.61
N LEU A 9 24.99 17.02 1.70
CA LEU A 9 24.03 16.40 2.61
C LEU A 9 22.68 16.20 1.88
N PRO A 10 22.04 15.02 2.04
CA PRO A 10 20.74 14.77 1.43
C PRO A 10 19.66 15.66 2.06
N ARG A 11 18.56 15.92 1.34
CA ARG A 11 17.43 16.69 1.91
C ARG A 11 16.70 15.97 3.05
N LYS A 12 16.68 14.64 3.01
CA LYS A 12 16.04 13.78 4.02
C LYS A 12 16.65 12.39 4.03
N LEU A 13 16.55 11.70 5.16
CA LEU A 13 16.93 10.31 5.34
C LEU A 13 15.67 9.44 5.42
N GLN A 14 15.57 8.41 4.60
CA GLN A 14 14.43 7.49 4.62
C GLN A 14 14.78 6.21 5.36
N VAL A 15 13.88 5.76 6.24
CA VAL A 15 14.02 4.53 7.03
C VAL A 15 12.78 3.66 6.86
N PHE A 16 12.98 2.37 6.58
CA PHE A 16 11.88 1.41 6.45
C PHE A 16 11.80 0.41 7.60
N ARG A 17 12.85 0.31 8.43
CA ARG A 17 12.91 -0.59 9.59
C ARG A 17 12.52 0.17 10.86
N PRO A 18 11.42 -0.22 11.55
CA PRO A 18 11.02 0.41 12.81
C PRO A 18 12.15 0.45 13.85
N GLN A 19 12.91 -0.65 13.96
CA GLN A 19 13.97 -0.82 14.94
C GLN A 19 15.11 0.20 14.77
N CYS A 20 15.29 0.75 13.56
CA CYS A 20 16.32 1.73 13.28
C CYS A 20 15.83 3.19 13.39
N GLN A 21 14.51 3.41 13.45
CA GLN A 21 13.93 4.74 13.30
C GLN A 21 14.39 5.70 14.40
N SER A 22 14.36 5.29 15.67
CA SER A 22 14.73 6.15 16.81
C SER A 22 16.20 6.55 16.76
N ILE A 23 17.10 5.59 16.52
CA ILE A 23 18.55 5.81 16.44
C ILE A 23 18.89 6.72 15.25
N LEU A 24 18.33 6.45 14.07
CA LEU A 24 18.57 7.29 12.90
C LEU A 24 18.01 8.70 13.08
N THR A 25 16.87 8.85 13.74
CA THR A 25 16.29 10.17 14.05
C THR A 25 17.20 10.96 14.98
N ALA A 26 17.70 10.35 16.04
CA ALA A 26 18.62 10.99 16.97
C ALA A 26 19.94 11.40 16.29
N ALA A 27 20.50 10.54 15.43
CA ALA A 27 21.73 10.83 14.70
C ALA A 27 21.54 11.90 13.62
N ALA A 28 20.49 11.80 12.80
CA ALA A 28 20.15 12.75 11.76
C ALA A 28 19.83 14.15 12.32
N GLY A 29 19.20 14.21 13.51
CA GLY A 29 18.92 15.46 14.19
C GLY A 29 20.19 16.28 14.49
N LYS A 30 21.31 15.64 14.84
CA LYS A 30 22.61 16.31 15.03
C LYS A 30 23.16 16.92 13.75
N LEU A 31 22.72 16.46 12.58
CA LEU A 31 23.12 16.93 11.27
C LEU A 31 22.07 17.86 10.62
N GLY A 32 21.00 18.23 11.35
CA GLY A 32 19.88 19.01 10.82
C GLY A 32 19.06 18.27 9.75
N LEU A 33 19.18 16.94 9.68
CA LEU A 33 18.51 16.11 8.68
C LEU A 33 17.17 15.60 9.20
N LYS A 34 16.13 15.68 8.36
CA LYS A 34 14.82 15.09 8.65
C LYS A 34 14.83 13.59 8.33
N VAL A 35 14.29 12.78 9.23
CA VAL A 35 14.05 11.35 8.99
C VAL A 35 12.61 11.13 8.59
N GLU A 36 12.41 10.39 7.51
CA GLU A 36 11.11 9.97 7.00
C GLU A 36 10.98 8.45 7.15
N ALA A 37 10.04 8.02 7.98
CA ALA A 37 9.62 6.63 8.04
C ALA A 37 8.76 6.30 6.81
N THR A 38 9.27 5.42 5.94
CA THR A 38 8.56 4.99 4.73
C THR A 38 9.06 3.63 4.27
N ARG A 39 8.14 2.79 3.78
CA ARG A 39 8.49 1.54 3.10
C ARG A 39 8.88 1.75 1.64
N ARG A 40 8.69 2.94 1.06
CA ARG A 40 9.01 3.26 -0.34
C ARG A 40 10.51 3.52 -0.54
N THR A 41 11.35 2.53 -0.19
CA THR A 41 12.81 2.61 -0.19
C THR A 41 13.45 1.66 -1.22
N GLU A 42 12.88 1.60 -2.42
CA GLU A 42 13.22 0.59 -3.45
C GLU A 42 14.71 0.53 -3.80
N ALA A 43 15.40 1.67 -3.89
CA ALA A 43 16.84 1.68 -4.14
C ALA A 43 17.64 0.98 -3.02
N LEU A 44 17.25 1.21 -1.76
CA LEU A 44 17.88 0.56 -0.60
C LEU A 44 17.53 -0.93 -0.56
N LYS A 45 16.27 -1.29 -0.81
CA LYS A 45 15.85 -2.70 -0.85
C LYS A 45 16.57 -3.51 -1.93
N ARG A 46 16.76 -2.93 -3.12
CA ARG A 46 17.54 -3.55 -4.21
C ARG A 46 18.99 -3.81 -3.78
N GLU A 47 19.64 -2.79 -3.21
CA GLU A 47 21.03 -2.92 -2.73
C GLU A 47 21.14 -3.99 -1.63
N LEU A 48 20.20 -3.99 -0.68
CA LEU A 48 20.16 -4.98 0.39
C LEU A 48 19.99 -6.41 -0.15
N ASN A 49 19.08 -6.62 -1.09
CA ASN A 49 18.87 -7.93 -1.72
C ASN A 49 20.08 -8.36 -2.56
N GLN A 50 20.74 -7.44 -3.27
CA GLN A 50 21.97 -7.72 -4.02
C GLN A 50 23.14 -8.10 -3.12
N ARG A 51 23.21 -7.53 -1.91
CA ARG A 51 24.21 -7.94 -0.91
C ARG A 51 23.86 -9.29 -0.31
N ALA A 52 22.58 -9.51 0.00
CA ALA A 52 22.10 -10.77 0.57
C ALA A 52 22.42 -11.98 -0.31
N SER A 53 22.39 -11.84 -1.65
CA SER A 53 22.74 -12.93 -2.58
C SER A 53 24.20 -13.41 -2.46
N ARG A 54 25.06 -12.65 -1.78
CA ARG A 54 26.46 -13.04 -1.51
C ARG A 54 26.61 -13.90 -0.24
N TYR A 55 25.57 -13.97 0.59
CA TYR A 55 25.59 -14.76 1.83
C TYR A 55 25.00 -16.15 1.56
N GLN A 56 25.62 -17.17 2.14
CA GLN A 56 25.05 -18.52 2.16
C GLN A 56 24.02 -18.58 3.31
N GLY A 57 22.75 -18.87 3.00
CA GLY A 57 21.70 -19.06 4.00
C GLY A 57 20.40 -18.31 3.70
N ASP A 58 19.39 -18.54 4.54
CA ASP A 58 18.06 -17.95 4.43
C ASP A 58 18.03 -16.54 5.05
N TYR A 59 18.62 -15.57 4.35
CA TYR A 59 18.71 -14.18 4.80
C TYR A 59 17.80 -13.26 3.97
N HIS A 60 16.76 -12.71 4.61
CA HIS A 60 15.80 -11.79 3.98
C HIS A 60 15.96 -10.35 4.52
N PRO A 61 16.84 -9.52 3.92
CA PRO A 61 17.19 -8.20 4.46
C PRO A 61 16.10 -7.14 4.26
N THR A 62 15.00 -7.47 3.59
CA THR A 62 13.88 -6.56 3.33
C THR A 62 12.62 -6.99 4.07
N LYS A 63 12.62 -8.16 4.73
CA LYS A 63 11.50 -8.66 5.52
C LYS A 63 11.33 -7.78 6.77
N LEU A 64 10.09 -7.35 6.98
CA LEU A 64 9.67 -6.63 8.18
C LEU A 64 8.88 -7.58 9.08
N GLU A 65 8.80 -7.22 10.37
CA GLU A 65 7.88 -7.87 11.30
C GLU A 65 6.43 -7.67 10.83
N GLN A 66 5.60 -8.69 11.00
CA GLN A 66 4.19 -8.65 10.65
C GLN A 66 3.38 -8.92 11.92
N PRO A 67 3.19 -7.90 12.79
CA PRO A 67 2.40 -8.07 14.00
C PRO A 67 0.97 -8.51 13.66
N PRO A 68 0.22 -9.11 14.59
CA PRO A 68 -1.19 -9.43 14.35
C PRO A 68 -1.98 -8.19 13.93
N PRO A 69 -2.90 -8.30 12.95
CA PRO A 69 -3.69 -7.15 12.51
C PRO A 69 -4.67 -6.72 13.60
N GLN A 70 -4.89 -5.41 13.73
CA GLN A 70 -5.81 -4.82 14.68
C GLN A 70 -7.16 -4.54 14.02
N ALA A 71 -8.24 -4.59 14.80
CA ALA A 71 -9.56 -4.17 14.31
C ALA A 71 -9.55 -2.67 13.99
N LEU A 72 -10.17 -2.30 12.86
CA LEU A 72 -10.41 -0.91 12.53
C LEU A 72 -11.47 -0.33 13.49
N PRO A 73 -11.30 0.88 14.04
CA PRO A 73 -12.34 1.53 14.82
C PRO A 73 -13.67 1.63 14.06
N ASP A 74 -14.78 1.37 14.75
CA ASP A 74 -16.12 1.27 14.14
C ASP A 74 -16.53 2.52 13.35
N TYR A 75 -16.11 3.71 13.80
CA TYR A 75 -16.41 4.98 13.12
C TYR A 75 -15.69 5.14 11.76
N LEU A 76 -14.76 4.23 11.42
CA LEU A 76 -14.04 4.19 10.14
C LEU A 76 -14.55 3.06 9.23
N TRP A 77 -15.54 2.29 9.65
CA TRP A 77 -16.06 1.19 8.83
C TRP A 77 -16.75 1.74 7.58
N GLY A 78 -16.53 1.05 6.46
CA GLY A 78 -17.34 1.24 5.26
C GLY A 78 -18.71 0.57 5.43
N GLU A 79 -19.73 1.14 4.81
CA GLU A 79 -21.06 0.54 4.76
C GLU A 79 -21.09 -0.70 3.86
N LYS A 80 -20.34 -0.65 2.75
CA LYS A 80 -20.19 -1.73 1.78
C LYS A 80 -18.79 -1.70 1.19
N TRP A 81 -18.39 -2.80 0.56
CA TRP A 81 -17.14 -2.87 -0.19
C TRP A 81 -17.26 -3.86 -1.34
N ARG A 82 -16.34 -3.78 -2.30
CA ARG A 82 -16.20 -4.77 -3.36
C ARG A 82 -14.77 -4.84 -3.89
N PHE A 83 -14.44 -5.96 -4.52
CA PHE A 83 -13.29 -6.02 -5.41
C PHE A 83 -13.60 -5.32 -6.74
N ALA A 84 -12.55 -4.76 -7.33
CA ALA A 84 -12.59 -4.15 -8.66
C ALA A 84 -11.31 -4.53 -9.42
N THR A 85 -11.34 -4.33 -10.74
CA THR A 85 -10.13 -4.32 -11.56
C THR A 85 -10.12 -3.12 -12.47
N PHE A 86 -8.93 -2.77 -12.92
CA PHE A 86 -8.72 -1.69 -13.86
C PHE A 86 -7.52 -2.01 -14.77
N PRO A 87 -7.61 -1.75 -16.08
CA PRO A 87 -6.45 -1.90 -16.97
C PRO A 87 -5.30 -1.01 -16.51
N ALA A 88 -4.09 -1.56 -16.48
CA ALA A 88 -2.89 -0.84 -16.06
C ALA A 88 -2.67 0.44 -16.90
N GLY A 89 -2.96 0.40 -18.20
CA GLY A 89 -2.81 1.55 -19.10
C GLY A 89 -3.69 2.74 -18.72
N ASP A 90 -4.87 2.47 -18.15
CA ASP A 90 -5.90 3.49 -17.94
C ASP A 90 -5.87 4.06 -16.51
N LEU A 91 -5.20 3.39 -15.56
CA LEU A 91 -5.21 3.77 -14.14
C LEU A 91 -4.79 5.23 -13.92
N VAL A 92 -3.63 5.61 -14.44
CA VAL A 92 -3.07 6.95 -14.20
C VAL A 92 -3.90 8.02 -14.90
N ALA A 93 -4.34 7.77 -16.14
CA ALA A 93 -5.21 8.70 -16.87
C ALA A 93 -6.57 8.87 -16.19
N THR A 94 -7.13 7.80 -15.66
CA THR A 94 -8.46 7.83 -15.04
C THR A 94 -8.45 8.56 -13.71
N PHE A 95 -7.46 8.30 -12.87
CA PHE A 95 -7.45 8.86 -11.51
C PHE A 95 -6.59 10.12 -11.39
N GLY A 96 -5.49 10.24 -12.14
CA GLY A 96 -4.53 11.35 -12.04
C GLY A 96 -5.09 12.72 -12.42
N ASP A 97 -5.97 12.80 -13.42
CA ASP A 97 -6.52 14.08 -13.90
C ASP A 97 -7.85 14.46 -13.23
N ARG A 98 -8.43 13.58 -12.41
CA ARG A 98 -9.70 13.84 -11.73
C ARG A 98 -9.48 14.64 -10.45
N PRO A 99 -10.39 15.57 -10.11
CA PRO A 99 -10.36 16.27 -8.82
C PRO A 99 -10.82 15.33 -7.69
N ILE A 100 -9.92 14.46 -7.23
CA ILE A 100 -10.16 13.57 -6.09
C ILE A 100 -9.64 14.27 -4.83
N PRO A 101 -10.47 14.45 -3.76
CA PRO A 101 -10.07 15.19 -2.57
C PRO A 101 -8.79 14.68 -1.91
N ILE A 102 -8.60 13.36 -1.86
CA ILE A 102 -7.42 12.73 -1.26
C ILE A 102 -6.83 11.73 -2.25
N GLN A 103 -5.59 11.96 -2.64
CA GLN A 103 -4.95 11.17 -3.68
C GLN A 103 -3.50 10.86 -3.33
N ASP A 104 -3.12 9.59 -3.46
CA ASP A 104 -1.74 9.11 -3.37
C ASP A 104 -1.40 8.25 -4.59
N LEU A 105 -0.84 8.90 -5.61
CA LEU A 105 -0.35 8.29 -6.85
C LEU A 105 1.15 8.57 -7.01
N PRO A 106 2.03 7.86 -6.28
CA PRO A 106 3.46 8.04 -6.44
C PRO A 106 3.89 7.60 -7.84
N ALA A 107 4.59 8.48 -8.56
CA ALA A 107 5.07 8.20 -9.92
C ALA A 107 5.90 6.90 -10.02
N SER A 108 6.62 6.53 -8.96
CA SER A 108 7.39 5.28 -8.89
C SER A 108 6.52 4.01 -8.99
N LEU A 109 5.21 4.11 -8.76
CA LEU A 109 4.27 2.99 -8.89
C LEU A 109 3.46 3.03 -10.18
N PHE A 110 3.69 4.01 -11.06
CA PHE A 110 3.01 4.04 -12.36
C PHE A 110 3.34 2.78 -13.15
N PRO A 111 2.36 2.13 -13.79
CA PRO A 111 2.57 0.89 -14.54
C PRO A 111 3.74 0.93 -15.53
N ILE A 112 3.89 2.05 -16.24
CA ILE A 112 5.00 2.29 -17.17
C ILE A 112 6.38 2.23 -16.49
N ASN A 113 6.50 2.76 -15.28
CA ASN A 113 7.76 2.77 -14.51
C ASN A 113 8.06 1.41 -13.87
N LEU A 114 7.05 0.55 -13.77
CA LEU A 114 7.16 -0.82 -13.28
C LEU A 114 7.35 -1.84 -14.42
N GLY A 115 7.25 -1.42 -15.69
CA GLY A 115 7.30 -2.33 -16.83
C GLY A 115 6.08 -3.26 -16.91
N ILE A 116 4.93 -2.83 -16.38
CA ILE A 116 3.67 -3.58 -16.44
C ILE A 116 2.97 -3.25 -17.77
N ALA A 117 2.58 -4.28 -18.53
CA ALA A 117 1.87 -4.10 -19.80
C ALA A 117 0.49 -3.46 -19.58
N SER A 118 0.06 -2.60 -20.50
CA SER A 118 -1.16 -1.79 -20.37
C SER A 118 -2.45 -2.61 -20.22
N THR A 119 -2.49 -3.82 -20.76
CA THR A 119 -3.64 -4.74 -20.73
C THR A 119 -3.72 -5.57 -19.45
N ILE A 120 -2.73 -5.49 -18.56
CA ILE A 120 -2.77 -6.22 -17.29
C ILE A 120 -3.85 -5.61 -16.40
N GLU A 121 -4.77 -6.45 -15.95
CA GLU A 121 -5.80 -6.08 -14.98
C GLU A 121 -5.18 -5.90 -13.60
N VAL A 122 -5.09 -4.65 -13.16
CA VAL A 122 -4.65 -4.31 -11.81
C VAL A 122 -5.85 -4.47 -10.87
N PRO A 123 -5.75 -5.29 -9.82
CA PRO A 123 -6.85 -5.46 -8.89
C PRO A 123 -6.93 -4.29 -7.90
N GLY A 124 -8.11 -4.09 -7.33
CA GLY A 124 -8.29 -3.10 -6.28
C GLY A 124 -9.50 -3.38 -5.41
N VAL A 125 -9.62 -2.57 -4.37
CA VAL A 125 -10.72 -2.62 -3.39
C VAL A 125 -11.42 -1.28 -3.41
N VAL A 126 -12.75 -1.30 -3.49
CA VAL A 126 -13.60 -0.12 -3.37
C VAL A 126 -14.35 -0.21 -2.06
N ILE A 127 -14.22 0.80 -1.22
CA ILE A 127 -14.96 0.94 0.04
C ILE A 127 -15.98 2.07 -0.12
N TYR A 128 -17.23 1.75 0.16
CA TYR A 128 -18.33 2.71 0.21
C TYR A 128 -18.48 3.19 1.64
N GLY A 129 -17.99 4.40 1.92
CA GLY A 129 -17.95 4.98 3.27
C GLY A 129 -19.19 5.78 3.65
N GLY A 130 -20.19 5.89 2.79
CA GLY A 130 -21.40 6.68 3.05
C GLY A 130 -21.06 8.12 3.44
N ARG A 131 -21.68 8.58 4.53
CA ARG A 131 -21.41 9.91 5.12
C ARG A 131 -20.02 10.04 5.76
N HIS A 132 -19.35 8.91 6.03
CA HIS A 132 -18.03 8.84 6.66
C HIS A 132 -16.88 8.68 5.66
N SER A 133 -17.16 8.68 4.34
CA SER A 133 -16.15 8.46 3.30
C SER A 133 -14.94 9.39 3.42
N LEU A 134 -15.16 10.68 3.72
CA LEU A 134 -14.08 11.66 3.88
C LEU A 134 -13.27 11.44 5.16
N GLN A 135 -13.93 11.03 6.24
CA GLN A 135 -13.27 10.69 7.49
C GLN A 135 -12.35 9.48 7.33
N LEU A 136 -12.87 8.42 6.70
CA LEU A 136 -12.09 7.23 6.35
C LEU A 136 -10.92 7.59 5.43
N ALA A 137 -11.14 8.42 4.40
CA ALA A 137 -10.08 8.83 3.48
C ALA A 137 -8.97 9.64 4.17
N ARG A 138 -9.31 10.51 5.12
CA ARG A 138 -8.30 11.25 5.92
C ARG A 138 -7.50 10.32 6.81
N TRP A 139 -8.16 9.39 7.49
CA TRP A 139 -7.47 8.38 8.31
C TRP A 139 -6.53 7.51 7.46
N LEU A 140 -6.95 7.11 6.26
CA LEU A 140 -6.08 6.40 5.31
C LEU A 140 -4.87 7.27 4.94
N GLN A 141 -5.07 8.54 4.58
CA GLN A 141 -3.97 9.45 4.28
C GLN A 141 -2.94 9.54 5.41
N GLU A 142 -3.39 9.63 6.66
CA GLU A 142 -2.53 9.71 7.84
C GLU A 142 -1.79 8.40 8.14
N THR A 143 -2.47 7.26 7.99
CA THR A 143 -1.89 5.93 8.25
C THR A 143 -0.90 5.49 7.17
N LYS A 144 -0.91 6.12 5.98
CA LYS A 144 -0.01 5.83 4.85
C LYS A 144 -0.14 4.38 4.38
N PRO A 145 -1.19 4.07 3.59
CA PRO A 145 -1.46 2.73 3.09
C PRO A 145 -0.28 2.25 2.24
N VAL A 146 0.11 1.00 2.44
CA VAL A 146 1.20 0.35 1.70
C VAL A 146 0.64 -0.73 0.80
N ALA A 147 -0.15 -1.64 1.37
CA ALA A 147 -0.70 -2.77 0.65
C ALA A 147 -2.00 -3.26 1.31
N ILE A 148 -2.89 -3.85 0.51
CA ILE A 148 -4.03 -4.62 0.98
C ILE A 148 -3.76 -6.08 0.61
N ASN A 149 -3.94 -6.98 1.59
CA ASN A 149 -3.79 -8.41 1.41
C ASN A 149 -5.07 -9.13 1.80
N PHE A 150 -5.50 -10.10 0.99
CA PHE A 150 -6.53 -11.05 1.36
C PHE A 150 -5.94 -12.16 2.22
N ILE A 151 -6.52 -12.36 3.40
CA ILE A 151 -6.15 -13.41 4.35
C ILE A 151 -7.35 -14.36 4.50
N PRO A 152 -7.25 -15.62 4.03
CA PRO A 152 -8.29 -16.61 4.30
C PRO A 152 -8.25 -17.01 5.79
N THR A 153 -9.42 -17.06 6.44
CA THR A 153 -9.60 -17.64 7.78
C THR A 153 -10.00 -19.10 7.67
N GLU A 154 -10.91 -19.41 6.74
CA GLU A 154 -11.24 -20.75 6.31
C GLU A 154 -11.10 -20.83 4.79
N VAL A 155 -10.26 -21.74 4.32
CA VAL A 155 -9.88 -21.82 2.91
C VAL A 155 -11.11 -22.09 2.04
N GLY A 156 -11.45 -21.11 1.21
CA GLY A 156 -12.58 -21.22 0.26
C GLY A 156 -13.93 -20.84 0.84
N PHE A 157 -14.01 -20.41 2.11
CA PHE A 157 -15.28 -20.05 2.74
C PHE A 157 -15.26 -18.67 3.40
N SER A 158 -14.25 -18.36 4.21
CA SER A 158 -14.18 -17.10 4.96
C SER A 158 -12.81 -16.46 4.90
N GLY A 159 -12.77 -15.16 5.14
CA GLY A 159 -11.52 -14.43 5.21
C GLY A 159 -11.71 -12.95 5.49
N GLY A 160 -10.65 -12.18 5.26
CA GLY A 160 -10.68 -10.75 5.43
C GLY A 160 -9.63 -10.02 4.60
N LEU A 161 -9.79 -8.71 4.49
CA LEU A 161 -8.79 -7.84 3.91
C LEU A 161 -8.02 -7.15 5.01
N VAL A 162 -6.70 -7.28 4.96
CA VAL A 162 -5.78 -6.62 5.87
C VAL A 162 -5.04 -5.51 5.15
N LEU A 163 -5.19 -4.28 5.64
CA LEU A 163 -4.41 -3.13 5.24
C LEU A 163 -3.08 -3.13 5.99
N GLU A 164 -1.98 -3.17 5.26
CA GLU A 164 -0.67 -2.77 5.75
C GLU A 164 -0.48 -1.27 5.57
N ALA A 165 -0.03 -0.62 6.63
CA ALA A 165 0.16 0.83 6.71
C ALA A 165 1.51 1.15 7.38
N GLY A 166 1.94 2.41 7.27
CA GLY A 166 3.15 2.91 7.92
C GLY A 166 4.37 2.02 7.72
N LEU A 167 5.06 1.63 8.80
CA LEU A 167 6.19 0.71 8.75
C LEU A 167 5.81 -0.74 9.04
N ILE A 168 4.90 -1.00 9.98
CA ILE A 168 4.50 -2.36 10.39
C ILE A 168 3.04 -2.46 10.82
N GLU A 169 2.29 -1.36 10.77
CA GLU A 169 0.90 -1.30 11.16
C GLU A 169 0.04 -2.17 10.24
N ARG A 170 -0.89 -2.92 10.84
CA ARG A 170 -1.79 -3.83 10.13
C ARG A 170 -3.20 -3.69 10.68
N TRP A 171 -4.16 -3.47 9.79
CA TRP A 171 -5.57 -3.21 10.13
C TRP A 171 -6.48 -4.18 9.38
N ILE A 172 -7.44 -4.78 10.09
CA ILE A 172 -8.51 -5.55 9.47
C ILE A 172 -9.51 -4.55 8.91
N LEU A 173 -9.60 -4.45 7.58
CA LEU A 173 -10.56 -3.57 6.91
C LEU A 173 -11.95 -4.19 6.89
N VAL A 174 -12.03 -5.47 6.52
CA VAL A 174 -13.27 -6.22 6.39
C VAL A 174 -13.02 -7.69 6.70
N THR A 175 -14.03 -8.36 7.22
CA THR A 175 -14.12 -9.82 7.36
C THR A 175 -15.42 -10.30 6.73
N PHE A 176 -15.44 -11.52 6.23
CA PHE A 176 -16.62 -12.09 5.59
C PHE A 176 -16.61 -13.62 5.69
N GLU A 177 -17.81 -14.20 5.67
CA GLU A 177 -18.06 -15.64 5.60
C GLU A 177 -18.95 -15.90 4.38
N ASP A 178 -18.31 -15.95 3.21
CA ASP A 178 -18.97 -16.10 1.93
C ASP A 178 -18.00 -16.72 0.91
N GLN A 179 -18.42 -17.85 0.32
CA GLN A 179 -17.61 -18.64 -0.62
C GLN A 179 -17.32 -17.90 -1.94
N GLU A 180 -18.27 -17.11 -2.45
CA GLU A 180 -18.07 -16.31 -3.65
C GLU A 180 -17.05 -15.20 -3.39
N VAL A 181 -17.18 -14.53 -2.25
CA VAL A 181 -16.24 -13.48 -1.83
C VAL A 181 -14.84 -14.07 -1.56
N ALA A 182 -14.75 -15.27 -0.97
CA ALA A 182 -13.47 -15.96 -0.78
C ALA A 182 -12.80 -16.30 -2.12
N THR A 183 -13.58 -16.72 -3.12
CA THR A 183 -13.10 -16.99 -4.48
C THR A 183 -12.64 -15.71 -5.18
N ALA A 184 -13.37 -14.61 -4.99
CA ALA A 184 -12.97 -13.29 -5.47
C ALA A 184 -11.68 -12.79 -4.80
N GLY A 185 -11.49 -13.04 -3.49
CA GLY A 185 -10.27 -12.73 -2.76
C GLY A 185 -9.04 -13.50 -3.29
N GLN A 186 -9.20 -14.77 -3.63
CA GLN A 186 -8.13 -15.54 -4.29
C GLN A 186 -7.80 -14.97 -5.68
N THR A 187 -8.83 -14.57 -6.43
CA THR A 187 -8.65 -13.91 -7.74
C THR A 187 -7.93 -12.57 -7.61
N PHE A 188 -8.24 -11.80 -6.57
CA PHE A 188 -7.56 -10.56 -6.23
C PHE A 188 -6.05 -10.80 -6.03
N GLU A 189 -5.66 -11.79 -5.22
CA GLU A 189 -4.24 -12.10 -4.97
C GLU A 189 -3.51 -12.59 -6.23
N LYS A 190 -4.16 -13.43 -7.06
CA LYS A 190 -3.60 -13.89 -8.34
C LYS A 190 -3.35 -12.72 -9.29
N ARG A 191 -4.30 -11.80 -9.42
CA ARG A 191 -4.15 -10.59 -10.24
C ARG A 191 -3.07 -9.68 -9.68
N LYS A 192 -2.99 -9.55 -8.36
CA LYS A 192 -1.99 -8.75 -7.67
C LYS A 192 -0.59 -9.29 -7.95
N GLN A 193 -0.41 -10.60 -8.00
CA GLN A 193 0.86 -11.21 -8.43
C GLN A 193 1.16 -10.92 -9.90
N ALA A 194 0.17 -11.05 -10.79
CA ALA A 194 0.31 -10.76 -12.22
C ALA A 194 0.67 -9.30 -12.51
N SER A 195 0.20 -8.36 -11.69
CA SER A 195 0.55 -6.94 -11.73
C SER A 195 1.81 -6.60 -10.90
N GLN A 196 2.64 -7.58 -10.57
CA GLN A 196 3.88 -7.41 -9.77
C GLN A 196 3.65 -6.72 -8.42
N GLY A 197 2.55 -7.06 -7.75
CA GLY A 197 2.13 -6.47 -6.47
C GLY A 197 1.33 -5.18 -6.61
N LEU A 198 1.26 -4.56 -7.80
CA LEU A 198 0.54 -3.30 -7.98
C LEU A 198 -0.97 -3.53 -7.80
N HIS A 199 -1.62 -2.69 -6.99
CA HIS A 199 -3.05 -2.71 -6.75
C HIS A 199 -3.52 -1.32 -6.30
N PHE A 200 -4.83 -1.14 -6.11
CA PHE A 200 -5.37 0.16 -5.68
C PHE A 200 -6.46 0.04 -4.60
N LEU A 201 -6.66 1.14 -3.88
CA LEU A 201 -7.76 1.35 -2.95
C LEU A 201 -8.54 2.59 -3.37
N VAL A 202 -9.87 2.49 -3.38
CA VAL A 202 -10.78 3.60 -3.64
C VAL A 202 -11.73 3.74 -2.47
N VAL A 203 -11.96 4.97 -2.03
CA VAL A 203 -13.04 5.31 -1.10
C VAL A 203 -14.05 6.19 -1.84
N GLN A 204 -15.31 5.77 -1.81
CA GLN A 204 -16.44 6.45 -2.42
C GLN A 204 -17.55 6.67 -1.39
N PRO A 205 -18.43 7.68 -1.54
CA PRO A 205 -19.59 7.82 -0.67
C PRO A 205 -20.63 6.72 -0.94
N ASP A 206 -20.84 6.35 -2.21
CA ASP A 206 -21.86 5.39 -2.64
C ASP A 206 -21.41 4.65 -3.91
N ASP A 207 -22.27 3.76 -4.42
CA ASP A 207 -22.04 2.93 -5.61
C ASP A 207 -22.43 3.60 -6.93
N SER A 208 -22.77 4.90 -6.93
CA SER A 208 -23.11 5.63 -8.16
C SER A 208 -21.94 5.73 -9.14
N GLY A 209 -20.70 5.57 -8.64
CA GLY A 209 -19.48 5.75 -9.42
C GLY A 209 -19.19 7.20 -9.85
N MET A 210 -20.03 8.15 -9.44
CA MET A 210 -19.92 9.56 -9.83
C MET A 210 -18.88 10.32 -9.01
N THR A 211 -18.75 9.98 -7.72
CA THR A 211 -17.88 10.70 -6.78
C THR A 211 -16.83 9.76 -6.19
N THR A 212 -15.57 10.16 -6.27
CA THR A 212 -14.47 9.49 -5.57
C THR A 212 -13.97 10.41 -4.48
N THR A 213 -13.95 9.92 -3.24
CA THR A 213 -13.45 10.68 -2.07
C THR A 213 -11.95 10.52 -1.91
N GLY A 214 -11.45 9.30 -2.14
CA GLY A 214 -10.02 9.03 -2.05
C GLY A 214 -9.54 7.92 -2.98
N PHE A 215 -8.28 8.02 -3.41
CA PHE A 215 -7.63 7.01 -4.23
C PHE A 215 -6.16 6.82 -3.80
N TRP A 216 -5.73 5.56 -3.66
CA TRP A 216 -4.35 5.19 -3.37
C TRP A 216 -3.86 4.13 -4.34
N LEU A 217 -2.70 4.36 -4.95
CA LEU A 217 -1.95 3.37 -5.72
C LEU A 217 -0.92 2.69 -4.81
N LEU A 218 -0.99 1.37 -4.71
CA LEU A 218 -0.35 0.55 -3.68
C LEU A 218 0.51 -0.56 -4.29
N LYS A 219 1.51 -1.04 -3.54
CA LYS A 219 2.35 -2.16 -3.94
C LYS A 219 3.02 -2.80 -2.73
#